data_AF-A0A7K3S5L8-F1
#
_entry.id   AF-A0A7K3S5L8-F1
#
_cell.length_a   1.000
_cell.length_b   1.000
_cell.length_c   1.000
_cell.angle_alpha   90.00
_cell.angle_beta   90.00
_cell.angle_gamma   90.00
#
_symmetry.space_group_name_H-M   'P 1'
#
loop_
_entity.id
_entity.type
_entity.pdbx_description
1 polymer ?
#
loop_
_entity_poly.entity_id
_entity_poly.type
_entity_poly.pdbx_seq_one_letter_code
_entity_poly.pdbx_strand_id
1 'polypeptide(L)'
;MTITNEQLAGHTFMALLYEDDYFPDHVLDKGTAILHALCERIEAERPADLTALYALTAVATEAFNDLEAEFDAAGSEIETVAREEIGEAFWSIATAYGFEDADPEELIAEREW
;
A
#
# COMPACT_ATOMS: atom_id res chain seq x y z
N MET A 1 3.55 12.04 -10.27
CA MET A 1 4.44 13.13 -9.79
C MET A 1 5.72 12.45 -9.32
N THR A 2 6.53 13.03 -8.45
CA THR A 2 7.58 12.28 -7.74
C THR A 2 7.34 12.55 -6.27
N ILE A 3 7.33 11.51 -5.44
CA ILE A 3 7.14 11.62 -3.99
C ILE A 3 8.20 12.59 -3.44
N THR A 4 7.76 13.62 -2.71
CA THR A 4 8.64 14.64 -2.13
C THR A 4 9.04 14.32 -0.70
N ASN A 5 8.30 13.43 -0.02
CA ASN A 5 8.68 12.90 1.28
C ASN A 5 10.01 12.11 1.19
N GLU A 6 11.06 12.62 1.82
CA GLU A 6 12.42 12.04 1.73
C GLU A 6 12.51 10.61 2.29
N GLN A 7 11.68 10.27 3.28
CA GLN A 7 11.63 8.92 3.84
C GLN A 7 11.06 7.92 2.83
N LEU A 8 10.06 8.34 2.06
CA LEU A 8 9.33 7.48 1.11
C LEU A 8 9.90 7.53 -0.32
N ALA A 9 10.60 8.61 -0.71
CA ALA A 9 11.11 8.80 -2.07
C ALA A 9 12.14 7.74 -2.51
N GLY A 10 12.85 7.13 -1.55
CA GLY A 10 13.78 6.03 -1.78
C GLY A 10 13.37 4.72 -1.12
N HIS A 11 12.14 4.63 -0.59
CA HIS A 11 11.68 3.46 0.12
C HIS A 11 11.27 2.37 -0.88
N THR A 12 11.69 1.14 -0.60
CA THR A 12 11.30 -0.04 -1.38
C THR A 12 10.19 -0.75 -0.65
N PHE A 13 8.96 -0.56 -1.11
CA PHE A 13 7.81 -1.28 -0.57
C PHE A 13 7.84 -2.76 -0.96
N MET A 14 7.26 -3.61 -0.11
CA MET A 14 7.05 -5.04 -0.38
C MET A 14 8.35 -5.79 -0.70
N ALA A 15 9.48 -5.30 -0.17
CA ALA A 15 10.82 -5.83 -0.49
C ALA A 15 10.94 -7.33 -0.18
N LEU A 16 10.29 -7.80 0.90
CA LEU A 16 10.31 -9.23 1.23
C LEU A 16 9.58 -10.08 0.18
N LEU A 17 8.52 -9.56 -0.44
CA LEU A 17 7.78 -10.30 -1.46
C LEU A 17 8.58 -10.44 -2.76
N TYR A 18 9.36 -9.43 -3.14
CA TYR A 18 10.27 -9.52 -4.30
C TYR A 18 11.41 -10.52 -4.10
N GLU A 19 11.71 -10.94 -2.88
CA GLU A 19 12.73 -11.95 -2.59
C GLU A 19 12.20 -13.40 -2.71
N ASP A 20 10.88 -13.57 -2.86
CA ASP A 20 10.23 -14.88 -2.94
C ASP A 20 9.58 -15.08 -4.32
N ASP A 21 10.10 -16.07 -5.06
CA ASP A 21 9.63 -16.45 -6.41
C ASP A 21 8.13 -16.85 -6.46
N TYR A 22 7.49 -17.08 -5.30
CA TYR A 22 6.04 -17.27 -5.22
C TYR A 22 5.27 -16.01 -5.61
N PHE A 23 5.83 -14.82 -5.39
CA PHE A 23 5.18 -13.56 -5.75
C PHE A 23 5.68 -13.04 -7.09
N PRO A 24 4.81 -12.90 -8.10
CA PRO A 24 5.22 -12.46 -9.43
C PRO A 24 5.59 -10.97 -9.45
N ASP A 25 6.84 -10.65 -9.78
CA ASP A 25 7.37 -9.28 -9.90
C ASP A 25 6.42 -8.32 -10.65
N HIS A 26 5.85 -8.76 -11.76
CA HIS A 26 4.98 -7.91 -12.59
C HIS A 26 3.64 -7.53 -11.91
N VAL A 27 3.19 -8.29 -10.91
CA VAL A 27 2.02 -7.96 -10.07
C VAL A 27 2.47 -7.14 -8.86
N LEU A 28 3.61 -7.47 -8.27
CA LEU A 28 4.23 -6.65 -7.20
C LEU A 28 4.54 -5.21 -7.67
N ASP A 29 4.96 -5.04 -8.92
CA ASP A 29 5.17 -3.74 -9.57
C ASP A 29 3.89 -2.89 -9.53
N LYS A 30 2.71 -3.52 -9.70
CA LYS A 30 1.41 -2.85 -9.63
C LYS A 30 1.04 -2.51 -8.19
N GLY A 31 1.28 -3.41 -7.24
CA GLY A 31 1.10 -3.12 -5.81
C GLY A 31 1.96 -1.94 -5.35
N THR A 32 3.22 -1.93 -5.78
CA THR A 32 4.15 -0.81 -5.56
C THR A 32 3.62 0.47 -6.19
N ALA A 33 3.13 0.43 -7.43
CA ALA A 33 2.55 1.60 -8.09
C ALA A 33 1.32 2.16 -7.34
N ILE A 34 0.49 1.31 -6.74
CA ILE A 34 -0.65 1.73 -5.89
C ILE A 34 -0.14 2.51 -4.66
N LEU A 35 0.87 1.98 -3.96
CA LEU A 35 1.45 2.63 -2.78
C LEU A 35 2.11 3.98 -3.13
N HIS A 36 2.82 4.04 -4.26
CA HIS A 36 3.36 5.29 -4.77
C HIS A 36 2.25 6.31 -5.11
N ALA A 37 1.17 5.86 -5.76
CA ALA A 37 0.03 6.73 -6.07
C ALA A 37 -0.66 7.25 -4.80
N LEU A 38 -0.78 6.42 -3.75
CA LEU A 38 -1.28 6.85 -2.44
C LEU A 38 -0.43 7.98 -1.86
N CYS A 39 0.91 7.84 -1.89
CA CYS A 39 1.83 8.88 -1.42
C CYS A 39 1.64 10.20 -2.19
N GLU A 40 1.57 10.12 -3.52
CA GLU A 40 1.34 11.30 -4.36
C GLU A 40 0.01 11.99 -4.07
N ARG A 41 -1.05 11.21 -3.82
CA ARG A 41 -2.36 11.74 -3.45
C ARG A 41 -2.34 12.41 -2.08
N ILE A 42 -1.70 11.81 -1.08
CA ILE A 42 -1.55 12.44 0.24
C ILE A 42 -0.81 13.78 0.12
N GLU A 43 0.26 13.87 -0.68
CA GLU A 43 1.00 15.12 -0.89
C GLU A 43 0.19 16.19 -1.64
N ALA A 44 -0.61 15.78 -2.62
CA ALA A 44 -1.44 16.67 -3.42
C ALA A 44 -2.67 17.17 -2.65
N GLU A 45 -3.35 16.27 -1.94
CA GLU A 45 -4.62 16.54 -1.26
C GLU A 45 -4.41 17.07 0.17
N ARG A 46 -3.29 16.74 0.81
CA ARG A 46 -2.92 17.16 2.18
C ARG A 46 -4.06 16.94 3.19
N PRO A 47 -4.42 15.67 3.46
CA PRO A 47 -5.50 15.35 4.39
C PRO A 47 -5.28 16.03 5.74
N ALA A 48 -6.35 16.59 6.32
CA ALA A 48 -6.27 17.36 7.56
C ALA A 48 -6.40 16.50 8.82
N ASP A 49 -6.94 15.29 8.69
CA ASP A 49 -7.25 14.37 9.79
C ASP A 49 -7.26 12.91 9.31
N LEU A 50 -7.43 11.99 10.27
CA LEU A 50 -7.47 10.55 10.01
C LEU A 50 -8.66 10.15 9.12
N THR A 51 -9.81 10.82 9.23
CA THR A 51 -10.96 10.51 8.37
C THR A 51 -10.65 10.80 6.90
N ALA A 52 -10.00 11.93 6.62
CA ALA A 52 -9.54 12.25 5.27
C ALA A 52 -8.45 11.29 4.79
N LEU A 53 -7.52 10.89 5.66
CA LEU A 53 -6.51 9.87 5.33
C LEU A 53 -7.16 8.53 4.97
N TYR A 54 -8.08 8.02 5.79
CA TYR A 54 -8.72 6.72 5.57
C TYR A 54 -9.54 6.68 4.28
N ALA A 55 -10.14 7.80 3.87
CA ALA A 55 -10.77 7.88 2.56
C ALA A 55 -9.78 7.72 1.39
N LEU A 56 -8.52 8.15 1.56
CA LEU A 56 -7.48 7.94 0.55
C LEU A 56 -6.96 6.50 0.56
N THR A 57 -6.78 5.93 1.75
CA THR A 57 -6.27 4.56 1.89
C THR A 57 -7.29 3.54 1.44
N ALA A 58 -8.60 3.76 1.68
CA ALA A 58 -9.68 2.93 1.16
C ALA A 58 -9.57 2.71 -0.36
N VAL A 59 -9.32 3.78 -1.13
CA VAL A 59 -9.15 3.67 -2.60
C VAL A 59 -7.91 2.84 -2.96
N ALA A 60 -6.83 2.95 -2.20
CA ALA A 60 -5.64 2.13 -2.42
C ALA A 60 -5.89 0.66 -2.03
N THR A 61 -6.62 0.41 -0.95
CA THR A 61 -7.00 -0.94 -0.51
C THR A 61 -7.91 -1.63 -1.54
N GLU A 62 -8.93 -0.92 -2.07
CA GLU A 62 -9.77 -1.41 -3.16
C GLU A 62 -8.94 -1.78 -4.39
N ALA A 63 -7.93 -0.98 -4.74
CA ALA A 63 -7.02 -1.30 -5.85
C ALA A 63 -6.17 -2.55 -5.58
N PHE A 64 -5.83 -2.86 -4.32
CA PHE A 64 -5.20 -4.14 -3.96
C PHE A 64 -6.17 -5.32 -4.04
N ASN A 65 -7.45 -5.15 -3.72
CA ASN A 65 -8.46 -6.18 -3.93
C ASN A 65 -8.54 -6.57 -5.42
N ASP A 66 -8.48 -5.59 -6.33
CA ASP A 66 -8.45 -5.86 -7.77
C ASP A 66 -7.19 -6.65 -8.20
N LEU A 67 -6.07 -6.53 -7.48
CA LEU A 67 -4.85 -7.29 -7.77
C LEU A 67 -4.91 -8.75 -7.34
N GLU A 68 -5.81 -9.13 -6.43
CA GLU A 68 -5.95 -10.52 -5.96
C GLU A 68 -6.18 -11.47 -7.16
N ALA A 69 -7.07 -11.09 -8.08
CA ALA A 69 -7.34 -11.86 -9.29
C ALA A 69 -6.11 -11.97 -10.22
N GLU A 70 -5.19 -11.01 -10.18
CA GLU A 70 -3.94 -11.05 -10.95
C GLU A 70 -2.90 -11.97 -10.31
N PHE A 71 -2.78 -11.95 -8.98
CA PHE A 71 -1.98 -12.93 -8.24
C PHE A 71 -2.48 -14.34 -8.53
N ASP A 72 -3.78 -14.58 -8.43
CA ASP A 72 -4.40 -15.88 -8.73
C ASP A 72 -4.09 -16.35 -10.16
N ALA A 73 -4.24 -15.45 -11.15
CA ALA A 73 -3.97 -15.76 -12.55
C ALA A 73 -2.49 -16.12 -12.81
N ALA A 74 -1.59 -15.64 -11.96
CA ALA A 74 -0.16 -15.95 -11.98
C ALA A 74 0.21 -17.15 -11.09
N GLY A 75 -0.76 -17.79 -10.43
CA GLY A 75 -0.54 -18.93 -9.53
C GLY A 75 0.04 -18.55 -8.18
N SER A 76 -0.24 -17.33 -7.73
CA SER A 76 0.14 -16.73 -6.45
C SER A 76 -1.11 -16.27 -5.70
N GLU A 77 -0.96 -15.68 -4.52
CA GLU A 77 -2.07 -15.21 -3.68
C GLU A 77 -1.58 -14.07 -2.78
N ILE A 78 -2.48 -13.18 -2.35
CA ILE A 78 -2.23 -12.26 -1.23
C ILE A 78 -2.35 -13.03 0.09
N GLU A 79 -1.39 -13.92 0.33
CA GLU A 79 -1.35 -14.74 1.55
C GLU A 79 -0.82 -13.96 2.78
N THR A 80 -0.70 -14.60 3.93
CA THR A 80 -0.31 -13.96 5.21
C THR A 80 0.90 -13.03 5.13
N VAL A 81 2.02 -13.41 4.49
CA VAL A 81 3.20 -12.54 4.38
C VAL A 81 2.90 -11.34 3.49
N ALA A 82 2.22 -11.54 2.36
CA ALA A 82 1.78 -10.43 1.50
C ALA A 82 0.85 -9.46 2.23
N ARG A 83 -0.10 -9.98 3.02
CA ARG A 83 -1.02 -9.19 3.85
C ARG A 83 -0.27 -8.31 4.85
N GLU A 84 0.71 -8.89 5.54
CA GLU A 84 1.54 -8.19 6.52
C GLU A 84 2.38 -7.09 5.87
N GLU A 85 3.06 -7.39 4.75
CA GLU A 85 3.88 -6.42 4.00
C GLU A 85 3.03 -5.26 3.46
N ILE A 86 1.83 -5.54 2.93
CA ILE A 86 0.92 -4.48 2.47
C ILE A 86 0.45 -3.64 3.66
N GLY A 87 0.02 -4.26 4.76
CA GLY A 87 -0.40 -3.53 5.96
C GLY A 87 0.70 -2.64 6.54
N GLU A 88 1.93 -3.15 6.64
CA GLU A 88 3.11 -2.40 7.10
C GLU A 88 3.44 -1.23 6.17
N ALA A 89 3.28 -1.40 4.85
CA ALA A 89 3.45 -0.32 3.90
C ALA A 89 2.45 0.83 4.13
N PHE A 90 1.16 0.52 4.33
CA PHE A 90 0.14 1.53 4.63
C PHE A 90 0.45 2.27 5.94
N TRP A 91 0.85 1.54 6.99
CA TRP A 91 1.23 2.14 8.27
C TRP A 91 2.48 3.04 8.13
N SER A 92 3.51 2.57 7.41
CA SER A 92 4.72 3.34 7.14
C SER A 92 4.43 4.63 6.38
N ILE A 93 3.51 4.59 5.41
CA ILE A 93 3.05 5.77 4.67
C ILE A 93 2.33 6.75 5.61
N ALA A 94 1.36 6.27 6.38
CA ALA A 94 0.59 7.11 7.30
C ALA A 94 1.49 7.83 8.30
N THR A 95 2.40 7.08 8.95
CA THR A 95 3.36 7.64 9.92
C THR A 95 4.33 8.62 9.27
N ALA A 96 4.85 8.33 8.09
CA ALA A 96 5.75 9.23 7.36
C ALA A 96 5.10 10.57 6.97
N TYR A 97 3.78 10.60 6.80
CA TYR A 97 3.01 11.83 6.56
C TYR A 97 2.44 12.47 7.84
N GLY A 98 2.85 11.99 9.03
CA GLY A 98 2.53 12.59 10.32
C GLY A 98 1.26 12.06 11.00
N PHE A 99 0.70 10.95 10.52
CA PHE A 99 -0.46 10.28 11.13
C PHE A 99 -0.03 9.11 12.02
N GLU A 100 0.76 9.40 13.06
CA GLU A 100 1.29 8.39 13.99
C GLU A 100 0.19 7.65 14.79
N ASP A 101 -0.96 8.31 14.99
CA ASP A 101 -2.12 7.76 15.71
C ASP A 101 -3.10 6.98 14.79
N ALA A 102 -2.74 6.75 13.52
CA ALA A 102 -3.57 5.97 12.61
C ALA A 102 -3.71 4.51 13.08
N ASP A 103 -4.93 3.99 13.04
CA ASP A 103 -5.22 2.58 13.34
C ASP A 103 -4.84 1.73 12.11
N PRO A 104 -3.91 0.77 12.24
CA PRO A 104 -3.52 -0.11 11.15
C PRO A 104 -4.70 -0.85 10.50
N GLU A 105 -5.72 -1.23 11.28
CA GLU A 105 -6.88 -1.94 10.74
C GLU A 105 -7.79 -1.02 9.92
N GLU A 106 -7.90 0.26 10.32
CA GLU A 106 -8.69 1.25 9.59
C GLU A 106 -7.99 1.68 8.28
N LEU A 107 -6.65 1.71 8.25
CA LEU A 107 -5.89 2.02 7.04
C LEU A 107 -6.19 1.07 5.88
N ILE A 108 -6.51 -0.19 6.18
CA ILE A 108 -6.83 -1.25 5.22
C ILE A 108 -8.22 -1.86 5.47
N ALA A 109 -9.17 -1.04 5.94
CA ALA A 109 -10.51 -1.51 6.35
C ALA A 109 -11.29 -2.18 5.22
N GLU A 110 -11.12 -1.71 3.98
CA GLU A 110 -11.83 -2.21 2.80
C GLU A 110 -11.19 -3.46 2.18
N ARG A 111 -10.21 -4.09 2.84
CA ARG A 111 -9.52 -5.26 2.29
C ARG A 111 -10.48 -6.46 2.20
N GLU A 112 -10.45 -7.14 1.06
CA GLU A 112 -11.15 -8.41 0.86
C GLU A 112 -10.19 -9.60 0.84
N TRP A 113 -8.89 -9.31 0.67
CA TRP A 113 -7.80 -10.28 0.58
C TRP A 113 -7.34 -10.83 1.91
#